data_AF-A0A414M2L6-F1
#
_entry.id   AF-A0A414M2L6-F1
#
_cell.length_a   1.000
_cell.length_b   1.000
_cell.length_c   1.000
_cell.angle_alpha   90.00
_cell.angle_beta   90.00
_cell.angle_gamma   90.00
#
_symmetry.space_group_name_H-M   'P 1'
#
loop_
_entity.id
_entity.type
_entity.pdbx_description
1 polymer ?
#
loop_
_entity_poly.entity_id
_entity_poly.type
_entity_poly.pdbx_seq_one_letter_code
_entity_poly.pdbx_strand_id
1 'polypeptide(L)'
;MTRDDIRKKLIYNQNQIGNIRTTINEQESQIENLEGLRNSFNRLLNDFNYKHNMQNARISDVNNMSYINSKIVSSYTSAMHGVVNGSEYRKACNEIYRAIDKVNSQIRKLQNQISNNYSSIKRFSCNIDYLNNQMRYVDK
;
A
#
# COMPACT_ATOMS: atom_id res chain seq x y z
N MET A 1 -24.02 -35.59 21.96
CA MET A 1 -24.34 -34.45 21.09
C MET A 1 -25.42 -34.92 20.12
N THR A 2 -26.55 -34.22 20.02
CA THR A 2 -27.68 -34.67 19.20
C THR A 2 -27.47 -34.34 17.72
N ARG A 3 -28.25 -34.96 16.83
CA ARG A 3 -28.25 -34.62 15.40
C ARG A 3 -28.52 -33.13 15.15
N ASP A 4 -29.45 -32.55 15.89
CA ASP A 4 -29.80 -31.14 15.76
C ASP A 4 -28.69 -30.21 16.28
N ASP A 5 -27.96 -30.60 17.34
CA ASP A 5 -26.77 -29.87 17.78
C ASP A 5 -25.69 -29.83 16.69
N ILE A 6 -25.46 -30.96 16.02
CA ILE A 6 -24.47 -31.05 14.92
C ILE A 6 -24.91 -30.16 13.75
N ARG A 7 -26.20 -30.21 13.37
CA ARG A 7 -26.76 -29.36 12.30
C ARG A 7 -26.58 -27.87 12.60
N LYS A 8 -26.92 -27.42 13.81
CA LYS A 8 -26.74 -26.02 14.23
C LYS A 8 -25.27 -25.59 14.15
N LYS A 9 -24.34 -26.44 14.59
CA LYS A 9 -22.90 -26.17 14.50
C LYS A 9 -22.40 -26.12 13.05
N LEU A 10 -22.88 -26.99 12.17
CA LEU A 10 -22.53 -26.97 10.74
C LEU A 10 -22.92 -25.63 10.11
N ILE A 11 -24.17 -25.21 10.30
CA ILE A 11 -24.68 -23.92 9.81
C ILE A 11 -23.83 -22.76 10.34
N TYR A 12 -23.50 -22.77 11.63
CA TYR A 12 -22.63 -21.75 12.22
C TYR A 12 -21.27 -21.68 11.53
N ASN A 13 -20.55 -22.81 11.37
CA ASN A 13 -19.23 -22.82 10.73
C ASN A 13 -19.31 -22.36 9.26
N GLN A 14 -20.34 -22.76 8.53
CA GLN A 14 -20.58 -22.32 7.14
C GLN A 14 -20.80 -20.81 7.07
N ASN A 15 -21.61 -20.25 7.98
CA ASN A 15 -21.84 -18.81 8.06
C ASN A 15 -20.55 -18.05 8.41
N GLN A 16 -19.72 -18.57 9.31
CA GLN A 16 -18.42 -17.94 9.62
C GLN A 16 -17.50 -17.92 8.39
N ILE A 17 -17.43 -19.00 7.61
CA ILE A 17 -16.66 -19.02 6.35
C ILE A 17 -17.21 -17.99 5.36
N GLY A 18 -18.54 -17.90 5.22
CA GLY A 18 -19.19 -16.89 4.37
C GLY A 18 -18.80 -15.47 4.74
N ASN A 19 -18.93 -15.12 6.03
CA ASN A 19 -18.57 -13.79 6.53
C ASN A 19 -17.09 -13.46 6.30
N ILE A 20 -16.20 -14.41 6.57
CA ILE A 20 -14.75 -14.21 6.37
C ILE A 20 -14.43 -13.99 4.88
N ARG A 21 -15.10 -14.69 3.96
CA ARG A 21 -14.93 -14.47 2.52
C ARG A 21 -15.35 -13.06 2.11
N THR A 22 -16.46 -12.55 2.64
CA THR A 22 -16.86 -11.16 2.43
C THR A 22 -15.78 -10.18 2.91
N THR A 23 -15.25 -10.40 4.12
CA THR A 23 -14.16 -9.57 4.65
C THR A 23 -12.89 -9.64 3.79
N ILE A 24 -12.51 -10.82 3.27
CA ILE A 24 -11.36 -10.94 2.35
C ILE A 24 -11.58 -10.08 1.11
N ASN A 25 -12.75 -10.16 0.48
CA ASN A 25 -13.05 -9.37 -0.73
C ASN A 25 -12.97 -7.85 -0.46
N GLU A 26 -13.47 -7.39 0.70
CA GLU A 26 -13.36 -5.99 1.11
C GLU A 26 -11.89 -5.57 1.30
N GLN A 27 -11.08 -6.42 1.93
CA GLN A 27 -9.65 -6.18 2.12
C GLN A 27 -8.87 -6.15 0.80
N GLU A 28 -9.21 -7.03 -0.15
CA GLU A 28 -8.62 -7.05 -1.49
C GLU A 28 -8.95 -5.77 -2.27
N SER A 29 -10.20 -5.30 -2.21
CA SER A 29 -10.60 -4.01 -2.81
C SER A 29 -9.88 -2.83 -2.16
N GLN A 30 -9.66 -2.85 -0.84
CA GLN A 30 -8.86 -1.82 -0.16
C GLN A 30 -7.39 -1.84 -0.63
N ILE A 31 -6.81 -3.02 -0.84
CA ILE A 31 -5.46 -3.15 -1.39
C ILE A 31 -5.40 -2.52 -2.79
N GLU A 32 -6.35 -2.82 -3.67
CA GLU A 32 -6.38 -2.26 -5.03
C GLU A 32 -6.39 -0.72 -5.03
N ASN A 33 -7.23 -0.12 -4.17
CA ASN A 33 -7.27 1.33 -3.98
C ASN A 33 -5.93 1.91 -3.49
N LEU A 34 -5.29 1.23 -2.54
CA LEU A 34 -3.99 1.62 -2.01
C LEU A 34 -2.89 1.51 -3.08
N GLU A 35 -2.94 0.51 -3.95
CA GLU A 35 -2.02 0.38 -5.08
C GLU A 35 -2.20 1.51 -6.09
N GLY A 36 -3.45 1.91 -6.37
CA GLY A 36 -3.75 3.11 -7.18
C GLY A 36 -3.17 4.38 -6.57
N LEU A 37 -3.30 4.56 -5.25
CA LEU A 37 -2.71 5.69 -4.53
C LEU A 37 -1.17 5.67 -4.57
N ARG A 38 -0.56 4.51 -4.35
CA ARG A 38 0.91 4.33 -4.47
C ARG A 38 1.40 4.72 -5.86
N ASN A 39 0.69 4.31 -6.90
CA ASN A 39 1.04 4.65 -8.28
C ASN A 39 0.95 6.16 -8.54
N SER A 40 -0.05 6.83 -7.96
CA SER A 40 -0.18 8.29 -8.03
C SER A 40 1.00 9.01 -7.36
N PHE A 41 1.44 8.54 -6.17
CA PHE A 41 2.62 9.11 -5.51
C PHE A 41 3.92 8.85 -6.30
N ASN A 42 4.09 7.67 -6.89
CA ASN A 42 5.24 7.37 -7.74
C ASN A 42 5.30 8.28 -8.98
N ARG A 43 4.15 8.56 -9.61
CA ARG A 43 4.07 9.52 -10.73
C ARG A 43 4.45 10.93 -10.27
N LEU A 44 3.89 11.39 -9.14
CA LEU A 44 4.24 12.69 -8.57
C LEU A 44 5.74 12.81 -8.29
N LEU A 45 6.36 11.77 -7.73
CA LEU A 45 7.79 11.73 -7.46
C LEU A 45 8.62 11.84 -8.76
N ASN A 46 8.22 11.10 -9.80
CA ASN A 46 8.90 11.14 -11.10
C ASN A 46 8.78 12.52 -11.75
N ASP A 47 7.59 13.13 -11.74
CA ASP A 47 7.37 14.47 -12.27
C ASP A 47 8.18 15.52 -11.51
N PHE A 48 8.22 15.41 -10.19
CA PHE A 48 9.00 16.30 -9.33
C PHE A 48 10.50 16.21 -9.63
N ASN A 49 11.04 14.99 -9.77
CA ASN A 49 12.43 14.75 -10.15
C ASN A 49 12.74 15.25 -11.57
N TYR A 50 11.83 15.06 -12.52
CA TYR A 50 11.98 15.57 -13.87
C TYR A 50 12.08 17.10 -13.90
N LYS A 51 11.19 17.79 -13.19
CA LYS A 51 11.22 19.27 -13.08
C LYS A 51 12.49 19.76 -12.40
N HIS A 52 12.95 19.06 -11.37
CA HIS A 52 14.21 19.37 -10.68
C HIS A 52 15.41 19.27 -11.63
N ASN A 53 15.52 18.17 -12.39
CA ASN A 53 16.61 17.97 -13.35
C ASN A 53 16.59 19.03 -14.47
N MET A 54 15.41 19.34 -15.01
CA MET A 54 15.24 20.41 -16.00
C MET A 54 15.72 21.77 -15.47
N GLN A 55 15.42 22.07 -14.21
CA GLN A 55 15.81 23.34 -13.62
C GLN A 55 17.32 23.39 -13.34
N ASN A 56 17.94 22.30 -12.87
CA ASN A 56 19.39 22.21 -12.71
C ASN A 56 20.12 22.34 -14.06
N ALA A 57 19.60 21.77 -15.14
CA ALA A 57 20.15 21.94 -16.49
C ALA A 57 20.12 23.42 -16.93
N ARG A 58 18.99 24.11 -16.75
CA ARG A 58 18.88 25.55 -17.05
C ARG A 58 19.84 26.41 -16.23
N ILE A 59 20.03 26.08 -14.96
CA ILE A 59 21.01 26.77 -14.11
C ILE A 59 22.43 26.56 -14.66
N SER A 60 22.76 25.34 -15.08
CA SER A 60 24.05 25.05 -15.73
C SER A 60 24.23 25.85 -17.02
N ASP A 61 23.21 25.95 -17.86
CA ASP A 61 23.25 26.75 -19.10
C ASP A 61 23.54 28.22 -18.80
N VAL A 62 22.90 28.80 -17.77
CA VAL A 62 23.18 30.18 -17.33
C VAL A 62 24.59 30.32 -16.77
N ASN A 63 25.07 29.35 -16.00
CA ASN A 63 26.43 29.35 -15.46
C ASN A 63 27.50 29.37 -16.57
N ASN A 64 27.24 28.68 -17.69
CA ASN A 64 28.12 28.69 -18.86
C ASN A 64 28.22 30.06 -19.56
N MET A 65 27.30 31.00 -19.27
CA MET A 65 27.33 32.38 -19.77
C MET A 65 28.12 33.34 -18.87
N SER A 66 28.88 32.81 -17.91
CA SER A 66 29.68 33.61 -16.95
C SER A 66 30.67 34.58 -17.61
N TYR A 67 31.08 34.32 -18.86
CA TYR A 67 31.93 35.20 -19.65
C TYR A 67 31.28 36.56 -19.98
N ILE A 68 29.94 36.67 -19.94
CA ILE A 68 29.22 37.92 -20.22
C ILE A 68 29.27 38.85 -18.99
N ASN A 69 28.88 38.33 -17.83
CA ASN A 69 28.92 39.04 -16.56
C ASN A 69 28.99 38.06 -15.39
N SER A 70 30.20 37.72 -15.00
CA SER A 70 30.47 36.68 -13.99
C SER A 70 29.83 36.98 -12.64
N LYS A 71 29.74 38.25 -12.23
CA LYS A 71 29.14 38.65 -10.95
C LYS A 71 27.63 38.41 -10.91
N ILE A 72 26.92 38.78 -11.99
CA ILE A 72 25.46 38.56 -12.08
C ILE A 72 25.16 37.07 -12.21
N VAL A 73 25.89 36.36 -13.09
CA VAL A 73 25.68 34.93 -13.35
C VAL A 73 25.96 34.08 -12.10
N SER A 74 27.05 34.35 -11.38
CA SER A 74 27.38 33.60 -10.15
C SER A 74 26.36 33.83 -9.02
N SER A 75 25.89 35.07 -8.86
CA SER A 75 24.87 35.41 -7.86
C SER A 75 23.54 34.71 -8.17
N TYR A 76 23.10 34.76 -9.43
CA TYR A 76 21.89 34.07 -9.90
C TYR A 76 21.99 32.56 -9.69
N THR A 77 23.10 31.96 -10.17
CA THR A 77 23.34 30.51 -10.10
C THR A 77 23.35 30.02 -8.66
N SER A 78 24.00 30.75 -7.75
CA SER A 78 24.05 30.42 -6.33
C SER A 78 22.66 30.48 -5.68
N ALA A 79 21.91 31.56 -5.92
CA ALA A 79 20.55 31.71 -5.40
C ALA A 79 19.63 30.60 -5.91
N MET A 80 19.67 30.31 -7.20
CA MET A 80 18.84 29.28 -7.81
C MET A 80 19.22 27.87 -7.35
N HIS A 81 20.51 27.56 -7.19
CA HIS A 81 20.93 26.29 -6.58
C HIS A 81 20.38 26.15 -5.16
N GLY A 82 20.37 27.22 -4.37
CA GLY A 82 19.76 27.25 -3.04
C GLY A 82 18.26 26.96 -3.06
N VAL A 83 17.53 27.48 -4.04
CA VAL A 83 16.09 27.23 -4.19
C VAL A 83 15.81 25.78 -4.60
N VAL A 84 16.49 25.30 -5.64
CA VAL A 84 16.11 24.02 -6.28
C VAL A 84 16.72 22.80 -5.60
N ASN A 85 17.85 22.97 -4.89
CA ASN A 85 18.51 21.94 -4.11
C ASN A 85 18.38 22.19 -2.60
N GLY A 86 17.50 23.12 -2.20
CA GLY A 86 17.32 23.58 -0.83
C GLY A 86 16.64 22.59 0.11
N SER A 87 16.49 23.00 1.37
CA SER A 87 15.78 22.22 2.39
C SER A 87 14.34 21.90 2.01
N GLU A 88 13.65 22.83 1.35
CA GLU A 88 12.24 22.73 0.95
C GLU A 88 12.06 21.63 -0.09
N TYR A 89 12.93 21.59 -1.12
CA TYR A 89 12.93 20.53 -2.11
C TYR A 89 13.14 19.15 -1.47
N ARG A 90 14.17 19.03 -0.62
CA ARG A 90 14.48 17.77 0.08
C ARG A 90 13.33 17.33 0.99
N LYS A 91 12.71 18.27 1.71
CA LYS A 91 11.52 18.03 2.54
C LYS A 91 10.37 17.49 1.69
N ALA A 92 10.06 18.14 0.56
CA ALA A 92 8.98 17.70 -0.34
C ALA A 92 9.21 16.27 -0.86
N CYS A 93 10.42 15.96 -1.34
CA CYS A 93 10.78 14.60 -1.75
C CYS A 93 10.58 13.59 -0.60
N ASN A 94 11.09 13.90 0.58
CA ASN A 94 11.00 13.02 1.75
C ASN A 94 9.55 12.77 2.19
N GLU A 95 8.67 13.76 2.09
CA GLU A 95 7.25 13.58 2.41
C GLU A 95 6.54 12.67 1.40
N ILE A 96 6.90 12.73 0.11
CA ILE A 96 6.36 11.79 -0.89
C ILE A 96 6.81 10.36 -0.59
N TYR A 97 8.09 10.14 -0.28
CA TYR A 97 8.59 8.83 0.13
C TYR A 97 7.88 8.31 1.39
N ARG A 98 7.71 9.15 2.41
CA ARG A 98 6.97 8.80 3.64
C ARG A 98 5.52 8.41 3.36
N ALA A 99 4.87 9.08 2.41
CA ALA A 99 3.51 8.73 2.00
C ALA A 99 3.46 7.35 1.33
N ILE A 100 4.40 7.06 0.42
CA ILE A 100 4.56 5.74 -0.22
C ILE A 100 4.79 4.64 0.83
N ASP A 101 5.66 4.89 1.80
CA ASP A 101 5.96 3.92 2.87
C ASP A 101 4.73 3.61 3.74
N LYS A 102 3.95 4.65 4.08
CA LYS A 102 2.68 4.48 4.81
C LYS A 102 1.70 3.60 4.02
N VAL A 103 1.54 3.86 2.72
CA VAL A 103 0.68 3.04 1.84
C VAL A 103 1.17 1.59 1.80
N ASN A 104 2.48 1.38 1.58
CA ASN A 104 3.07 0.04 1.57
C ASN A 104 2.91 -0.69 2.91
N SER A 105 2.95 0.03 4.04
CA SER A 105 2.70 -0.57 5.35
C SER A 105 1.25 -0.99 5.53
N GLN A 106 0.29 -0.22 5.02
CA GLN A 106 -1.13 -0.56 5.09
C GLN A 106 -1.47 -1.78 4.20
N ILE A 107 -0.92 -1.84 2.98
CA ILE A 107 -1.05 -3.00 2.10
C ILE A 107 -0.55 -4.27 2.81
N ARG A 108 0.66 -4.22 3.40
CA ARG A 108 1.22 -5.36 4.15
C ARG A 108 0.35 -5.80 5.32
N LYS A 109 -0.25 -4.84 6.04
CA LYS A 109 -1.17 -5.13 7.15
C LYS A 109 -2.41 -5.89 6.64
N LEU A 110 -3.03 -5.41 5.56
CA LEU A 110 -4.20 -6.06 4.95
C LEU A 110 -3.86 -7.47 4.43
N GLN A 111 -2.72 -7.63 3.76
CA GLN A 111 -2.24 -8.94 3.29
C GLN A 111 -2.06 -9.94 4.45
N ASN A 112 -1.51 -9.50 5.58
CA ASN A 112 -1.41 -10.34 6.78
C ASN A 112 -2.78 -10.69 7.36
N GLN A 113 -3.73 -9.76 7.35
CA GLN A 113 -5.10 -10.04 7.80
C GLN A 113 -5.81 -11.05 6.89
N ILE A 114 -5.65 -10.94 5.57
CA ILE A 114 -6.16 -11.91 4.60
C ILE A 114 -5.57 -13.31 4.87
N SER A 115 -4.26 -13.41 5.13
CA SER A 115 -3.61 -14.68 5.48
C SER A 115 -4.19 -15.32 6.75
N ASN A 116 -4.43 -14.52 7.79
CA ASN A 116 -5.08 -14.98 9.02
C ASN A 116 -6.54 -15.40 8.78
N ASN A 117 -7.25 -14.70 7.89
CA ASN A 117 -8.61 -15.04 7.48
C ASN A 117 -8.66 -16.40 6.78
N TYR A 118 -7.72 -16.69 5.87
CA TYR A 118 -7.61 -18.02 5.25
C TYR A 118 -7.31 -19.12 6.27
N SER A 119 -6.46 -18.85 7.25
CA SER A 119 -6.21 -19.80 8.36
C SER A 119 -7.48 -20.08 9.17
N SER A 120 -8.30 -19.06 9.40
CA SER A 120 -9.59 -19.19 10.09
C SER A 120 -10.59 -20.00 9.27
N ILE A 121 -10.68 -19.76 7.96
CA ILE A 121 -11.49 -20.57 7.04
C ILE A 121 -11.07 -22.04 7.13
N LYS A 122 -9.77 -22.33 7.05
CA LYS A 122 -9.25 -23.70 7.16
C LYS A 122 -9.72 -24.38 8.45
N ARG A 123 -9.65 -23.70 9.59
CA ARG A 123 -10.13 -24.22 10.88
C ARG A 123 -11.63 -24.54 10.85
N PHE A 124 -12.44 -23.62 10.34
CA PHE A 124 -13.89 -23.84 10.23
C PHE A 124 -14.24 -24.97 9.26
N SER A 125 -13.51 -25.12 8.16
CA SER A 125 -13.66 -26.25 7.23
C SER A 125 -13.34 -27.59 7.91
N CYS A 126 -12.24 -27.69 8.66
CA CYS A 126 -11.92 -28.90 9.41
C CYS A 126 -13.00 -29.25 10.45
N ASN A 127 -13.58 -28.24 11.11
CA ASN A 127 -14.70 -28.47 12.02
C ASN A 127 -15.93 -29.02 11.29
N ILE A 128 -16.22 -28.51 10.09
CA ILE A 128 -17.31 -29.02 9.25
C ILE A 128 -17.06 -30.49 8.90
N ASP A 129 -15.85 -30.86 8.48
CA ASP A 129 -15.49 -32.24 8.15
C ASP A 129 -15.66 -33.17 9.37
N TYR A 130 -15.19 -32.73 10.53
CA TYR A 130 -15.36 -33.46 11.79
C TYR A 130 -16.86 -33.66 12.13
N LEU A 131 -17.66 -32.60 12.07
CA LEU A 131 -19.09 -32.65 12.37
C LEU A 131 -19.86 -33.52 11.38
N ASN A 132 -19.52 -33.47 10.09
CA ASN A 132 -20.08 -34.34 9.07
C ASN A 132 -19.77 -35.81 9.34
N ASN A 133 -18.56 -36.12 9.82
CA ASN A 133 -18.22 -37.48 10.24
C ASN A 133 -19.04 -37.92 11.45
N GLN A 134 -19.17 -37.09 12.48
CA GLN A 134 -20.00 -37.38 13.65
C GLN A 134 -21.47 -37.64 13.27
N MET A 135 -22.01 -36.87 12.32
CA MET A 135 -23.39 -37.02 11.82
C MET A 135 -23.70 -38.43 11.28
N ARG A 136 -22.69 -39.11 10.71
CA ARG A 136 -22.84 -40.47 10.15
C ARG A 136 -23.05 -41.54 11.22
N TYR A 137 -22.67 -41.25 12.46
CA TYR A 137 -22.71 -42.22 13.56
C TYR A 137 -23.72 -41.87 14.65
N VAL A 138 -24.40 -40.72 14.57
CA VAL A 138 -25.14 -40.17 15.71
C VAL A 138 -26.45 -40.90 16.06
N ASP A 139 -26.85 -41.93 15.31
CA ASP A 139 -28.00 -42.82 15.61
C ASP A 139 -27.71 -44.31 15.32
N LYS A 140 -26.42 -44.71 15.29
CA LYS A 140 -26.03 -46.13 15.34
C LYS A 140 -25.77 -46.52 16.78
#